data_AF-A0A6A4GRZ7-F1
#
_entry.id   AF-A0A6A4GRZ7-F1
#
_cell.length_a   1.000
_cell.length_b   1.000
_cell.length_c   1.000
_cell.angle_alpha   90.00
_cell.angle_beta   90.00
_cell.angle_gamma   90.00
#
_symmetry.space_group_name_H-M   'P 1'
#
loop_
_entity.id
_entity.type
_entity.pdbx_description
1 polymer ?
#
loop_
_entity_poly.entity_id
_entity_poly.type
_entity_poly.pdbx_seq_one_letter_code
_entity_poly.pdbx_strand_id
1 'polypeptide(L)'
;MTDPVKFAETWEQIRTGSPDFVPPSFIDYLATYWMKIEKWWSNVYRQRRSVFENSDTNMLLEAWHHLLKGKLLEGKRNRRADHLIYTLMQKAIPYFQKWHRCQEAGFEGPDLEICRRMKVAE
;
A
#
# COMPACT_ATOMS: atom_id res chain seq x y z
N MET A 1 3.20 23.49 -6.97
CA MET A 1 3.29 23.64 -5.51
C MET A 1 1.86 23.68 -5.01
N THR A 2 1.44 22.71 -4.20
CA THR A 2 0.06 22.62 -3.69
C THR A 2 -0.15 23.67 -2.60
N ASP A 3 -1.20 24.47 -2.70
CA ASP A 3 -1.45 25.59 -1.78
C ASP A 3 -2.42 25.17 -0.66
N PRO A 4 -2.01 25.21 0.62
CA PRO A 4 -2.88 24.90 1.74
C PRO A 4 -4.07 25.84 1.88
N VAL A 5 -3.95 27.10 1.47
CA VAL A 5 -5.03 28.08 1.56
C VAL A 5 -6.14 27.69 0.59
N LYS A 6 -5.77 27.44 -0.67
CA LYS A 6 -6.72 26.98 -1.70
C LYS A 6 -7.41 25.66 -1.33
N PHE A 7 -6.71 24.75 -0.65
CA PHE A 7 -7.31 23.51 -0.17
C PHE A 7 -8.37 23.75 0.90
N ALA A 8 -8.08 24.61 1.88
CA ALA A 8 -9.05 24.96 2.92
C ALA A 8 -10.28 25.67 2.33
N GLU A 9 -10.09 26.60 1.38
CA GLU A 9 -11.18 27.27 0.67
C GLU A 9 -12.06 26.28 -0.10
N THR A 10 -11.44 25.32 -0.78
CA THR A 10 -12.17 24.29 -1.56
C THR A 10 -12.96 23.37 -0.62
N TRP A 11 -12.38 22.97 0.51
CA TRP A 11 -13.08 22.18 1.52
C TRP A 11 -14.29 22.92 2.07
N GLU A 12 -14.15 24.22 2.35
CA GLU A 12 -15.23 25.04 2.85
C GLU A 12 -16.36 25.22 1.81
N GLN A 13 -16.03 25.37 0.53
CA GLN A 13 -17.02 25.37 -0.55
C GLN A 13 -17.77 24.05 -0.66
N ILE A 14 -17.10 22.91 -0.48
CA ILE A 14 -17.75 21.59 -0.49
C ILE A 14 -18.67 21.43 0.72
N ARG A 15 -18.23 21.92 1.89
CA ARG A 15 -18.99 21.85 3.14
C ARG A 15 -20.24 22.73 3.13
N THR A 16 -20.16 23.89 2.48
CA THR A 16 -21.23 24.90 2.41
C THR A 16 -22.03 24.86 1.11
N GLY A 17 -21.60 24.04 0.14
CA GLY A 17 -22.24 23.89 -1.15
C GLY A 17 -23.66 23.33 -1.07
N SER A 18 -24.44 23.52 -2.15
CA SER A 18 -25.84 23.08 -2.18
C SER A 18 -25.94 21.57 -1.92
N PRO A 19 -26.91 21.11 -1.09
CA PRO A 19 -27.13 19.69 -0.78
C PRO A 19 -27.38 18.83 -2.02
N ASP A 20 -27.76 19.44 -3.14
CA ASP A 20 -28.05 18.76 -4.41
C ASP A 20 -26.81 18.16 -5.08
N PHE A 21 -25.61 18.68 -4.77
CA PHE A 21 -24.35 18.21 -5.35
C PHE A 21 -23.58 17.28 -4.41
N VAL A 22 -23.74 17.45 -3.09
CA VAL A 22 -22.99 16.68 -2.09
C VAL A 22 -23.92 16.27 -0.95
N PRO A 23 -24.18 14.96 -0.77
CA PRO A 23 -25.01 14.50 0.33
C PRO A 23 -24.43 14.89 1.69
N PRO A 24 -25.25 15.37 2.64
CA PRO A 24 -24.77 15.72 3.99
C PRO A 24 -24.06 14.55 4.71
N SER A 25 -24.51 13.32 4.49
CA SER A 25 -23.87 12.11 5.04
C SER A 25 -22.43 11.90 4.54
N PHE A 26 -22.15 12.31 3.30
CA PHE A 26 -20.79 12.24 2.75
C PHE A 26 -19.88 13.30 3.38
N ILE A 27 -20.39 14.52 3.60
CA ILE A 27 -19.66 15.58 4.28
C ILE A 27 -19.32 15.16 5.72
N ASP A 28 -20.29 14.61 6.45
CA ASP A 28 -20.10 14.11 7.82
C ASP A 28 -19.06 12.99 7.88
N TYR A 29 -19.13 12.04 6.95
CA TYR A 29 -18.12 10.98 6.82
C TYR A 29 -16.72 11.56 6.56
N LEU A 30 -16.59 12.45 5.58
CA LEU A 30 -15.29 13.02 5.23
C LEU A 30 -14.71 13.83 6.39
N ALA A 31 -15.53 14.67 7.05
CA ALA A 31 -15.13 15.45 8.20
C ALA A 31 -14.71 14.58 9.40
N THR A 32 -15.46 13.49 9.66
CA THR A 32 -15.24 12.64 10.83
C THR A 32 -13.98 11.78 10.71
N TYR A 33 -13.72 11.23 9.52
CA TYR A 33 -12.68 10.22 9.33
C TYR A 33 -11.45 10.74 8.59
N TRP A 34 -11.64 11.56 7.55
CA TRP A 34 -10.56 11.92 6.63
C TRP A 34 -9.95 13.28 6.95
N MET A 35 -10.76 14.30 7.24
CA MET A 35 -10.23 15.64 7.51
C MET A 35 -9.37 15.71 8.79
N LYS A 36 -9.65 14.88 9.79
CA LYS A 36 -8.82 14.79 11.01
C LYS A 36 -7.38 14.32 10.75
N ILE A 37 -7.18 13.57 9.66
CA ILE A 37 -5.88 13.02 9.27
C ILE A 37 -5.38 13.60 7.95
N GLU A 38 -5.83 14.80 7.57
CA GLU A 38 -5.48 15.46 6.31
C GLU A 38 -3.98 15.51 6.01
N LYS A 39 -3.15 15.65 7.05
CA LYS A 39 -1.68 15.67 6.92
C LYS A 39 -1.10 14.37 6.37
N TRP A 40 -1.80 13.26 6.53
CA TRP A 40 -1.34 11.92 6.13
C TRP A 40 -1.65 11.62 4.68
N TRP A 41 -2.79 12.08 4.16
CA TRP A 41 -3.24 11.75 2.80
C TRP A 41 -3.26 12.94 1.82
N SER A 42 -3.40 14.18 2.30
CA SER A 42 -3.50 15.34 1.41
C SER A 42 -2.13 15.71 0.82
N ASN A 43 -2.11 15.89 -0.51
CA ASN A 43 -0.92 16.31 -1.25
C ASN A 43 -0.42 17.71 -0.85
N VAL A 44 -1.24 18.50 -0.17
CA VAL A 44 -0.85 19.79 0.39
C VAL A 44 0.24 19.63 1.46
N TYR A 45 0.18 18.56 2.25
CA TYR A 45 1.11 18.28 3.34
C TYR A 45 2.23 17.32 2.94
N ARG A 46 2.17 16.73 1.74
CA ARG A 46 3.20 15.86 1.17
C ARG A 46 4.22 16.64 0.31
N GLN A 47 4.64 17.82 0.77
CA GLN A 47 5.65 18.63 0.07
C GLN A 47 7.07 18.22 0.46
N ARG A 48 8.01 18.37 -0.47
CA ARG A 48 9.46 18.14 -0.27
C ARG A 48 9.85 16.71 0.15
N ARG A 49 8.97 15.73 -0.07
CA ARG A 49 9.30 14.31 0.07
C ARG A 49 9.97 13.80 -1.19
N SER A 50 11.03 13.02 -1.04
CA SER A 50 11.64 12.27 -2.14
C SER A 50 10.65 11.22 -2.68
N VAL A 51 10.90 10.70 -3.89
CA VAL A 51 10.06 9.63 -4.48
C VAL A 51 9.93 8.42 -3.53
N PHE A 52 10.97 8.15 -2.75
CA PHE A 52 10.99 7.08 -1.75
C PHE A 52 10.16 7.41 -0.49
N GLU A 53 10.06 8.69 -0.09
CA GLU A 53 9.25 9.14 1.07
C GLU A 53 7.78 9.41 0.72
N ASN A 54 7.48 9.58 -0.58
CA ASN A 54 6.12 9.64 -1.11
C ASN A 54 5.53 8.25 -1.36
N SER A 55 6.36 7.20 -1.35
CA SER A 55 5.89 5.84 -1.50
C SER A 55 5.20 5.41 -0.21
N ASP A 56 3.88 5.29 -0.23
CA ASP A 56 3.08 4.71 0.87
C ASP A 56 3.36 3.19 1.04
N THR A 57 4.41 2.67 0.40
CA THR A 57 4.77 1.25 0.37
C THR A 57 5.82 0.95 1.43
N ASN A 58 5.50 0.00 2.32
CA ASN A 58 6.49 -0.60 3.20
C ASN A 58 7.61 -1.25 2.38
N MET A 59 8.85 -1.23 2.86
CA MET A 59 9.99 -1.95 2.27
C MET A 59 9.69 -3.44 2.02
N LEU A 60 8.85 -4.06 2.86
CA LEU A 60 8.33 -5.42 2.62
C LEU A 60 7.45 -5.51 1.38
N LEU A 61 6.62 -4.49 1.13
CA LEU A 61 5.78 -4.41 -0.06
C LEU A 61 6.65 -4.22 -1.31
N GLU A 62 7.68 -3.39 -1.24
CA GLU A 62 8.65 -3.22 -2.33
C GLU A 62 9.41 -4.52 -2.64
N ALA A 63 9.92 -5.20 -1.61
CA ALA A 63 10.57 -6.50 -1.75
C ALA A 63 9.62 -7.54 -2.37
N TRP A 64 8.35 -7.54 -1.95
CA TRP A 64 7.33 -8.38 -2.55
C TRP A 64 7.04 -8.02 -4.01
N HIS A 65 6.95 -6.73 -4.35
CA HIS A 65 6.79 -6.27 -5.73
C HIS A 65 7.98 -6.67 -6.61
N HIS A 66 9.20 -6.64 -6.09
CA HIS A 66 10.39 -7.14 -6.79
C HIS A 66 10.29 -8.64 -7.06
N LEU A 67 9.90 -9.44 -6.07
CA LEU A 67 9.69 -10.89 -6.22
C LEU A 67 8.57 -11.20 -7.21
N LEU A 68 7.43 -10.51 -7.09
CA LEU A 68 6.29 -10.63 -7.99
C LEU A 68 6.71 -10.34 -9.43
N LYS A 69 7.38 -9.20 -9.66
CA LYS A 69 7.84 -8.81 -10.99
C LYS A 69 8.83 -9.82 -11.57
N GLY A 70 9.82 -10.26 -10.79
CA GLY A 70 10.90 -11.12 -11.26
C GLY A 70 10.49 -12.58 -11.46
N LYS A 71 9.83 -13.17 -10.47
CA LYS A 71 9.54 -14.62 -10.42
C LYS A 71 8.16 -14.99 -10.94
N LEU A 72 7.15 -14.12 -10.80
CA LEU A 72 5.75 -14.46 -11.10
C LEU A 72 5.22 -13.78 -12.37
N LEU A 73 5.71 -12.59 -12.69
CA LEU A 73 5.27 -11.82 -13.87
C LEU A 73 6.28 -11.79 -15.02
N GLU A 74 7.40 -12.52 -14.91
CA GLU A 74 8.45 -12.64 -15.94
C GLU A 74 9.01 -11.28 -16.41
N GLY A 75 9.10 -10.31 -15.50
CA GLY A 75 9.60 -8.97 -15.79
C GLY A 75 8.62 -8.03 -16.52
N LYS A 76 7.41 -8.50 -16.88
CA LYS A 76 6.43 -7.69 -17.61
C LYS A 76 5.70 -6.70 -16.69
N ARG A 77 5.64 -5.44 -17.11
CA ARG A 77 5.16 -4.31 -16.29
C ARG A 77 3.63 -4.10 -16.27
N ASN A 78 2.89 -4.56 -17.29
CA ASN A 78 1.44 -4.35 -17.38
C ASN A 78 0.70 -5.67 -17.63
N ARG A 79 -0.14 -6.09 -16.68
CA ARG A 79 -1.17 -7.10 -16.87
C ARG A 79 -2.50 -6.50 -16.43
N ARG A 80 -3.58 -6.85 -17.12
CA ARG A 80 -4.94 -6.56 -16.68
C ARG A 80 -5.16 -7.13 -15.26
N ALA A 81 -6.05 -6.50 -14.48
CA ALA A 81 -6.26 -6.84 -13.07
C ALA A 81 -6.69 -8.30 -12.87
N ASP A 82 -7.49 -8.85 -13.78
CA ASP A 82 -7.91 -10.26 -13.79
C ASP A 82 -6.71 -11.23 -13.81
N HIS A 83 -5.75 -10.98 -14.70
CA HIS A 83 -4.57 -11.83 -14.84
C HIS A 83 -3.62 -11.69 -13.65
N LEU A 84 -3.56 -10.50 -13.03
CA LEU A 84 -2.84 -10.29 -11.78
C LEU A 84 -3.46 -11.13 -10.66
N ILE A 85 -4.78 -11.04 -10.46
CA ILE A 85 -5.51 -11.83 -9.45
C ILE A 85 -5.29 -13.33 -9.66
N TYR A 86 -5.43 -13.80 -10.91
CA TYR A 86 -5.15 -15.21 -11.24
C TYR A 86 -3.71 -15.61 -10.88
N THR A 87 -2.73 -14.78 -11.20
CA THR A 87 -1.31 -15.06 -10.91
C THR A 87 -1.06 -15.11 -9.40
N LEU A 88 -1.67 -14.20 -8.63
CA LEU A 88 -1.56 -14.17 -7.18
C LEU A 88 -2.16 -15.43 -6.55
N MET A 89 -3.35 -15.85 -6.99
CA MET A 89 -4.00 -17.03 -6.41
C MET A 89 -3.35 -18.33 -6.86
N GLN A 90 -3.08 -18.50 -8.15
CA GLN A 90 -2.72 -19.81 -8.71
C GLN A 90 -1.22 -20.04 -8.81
N LYS A 91 -0.39 -18.98 -8.86
CA LYS A 91 1.07 -19.12 -8.95
C LYS A 91 1.79 -18.72 -7.67
N ALA A 92 1.37 -17.64 -7.01
CA ALA A 92 2.06 -17.18 -5.82
C ALA A 92 1.86 -18.12 -4.62
N ILE A 93 0.62 -18.58 -4.37
CA ILE A 93 0.34 -19.48 -3.23
C ILE A 93 1.15 -20.79 -3.33
N PRO A 94 1.14 -21.53 -4.45
CA PRO A 94 1.93 -22.76 -4.55
C PRO A 94 3.44 -22.52 -4.48
N TYR A 95 3.90 -21.37 -4.96
CA TYR A 95 5.31 -20.98 -4.85
C TYR A 95 5.74 -20.86 -3.39
N PHE A 96 4.99 -20.13 -2.55
CA PHE A 96 5.30 -19.98 -1.13
C PHE A 96 5.11 -21.29 -0.35
N GLN A 97 4.12 -22.12 -0.69
CA GLN A 97 3.96 -23.45 -0.09
C GLN A 97 5.14 -24.38 -0.40
N LYS A 98 5.65 -24.35 -1.64
CA LYS A 98 6.86 -25.09 -2.00
C LYS A 98 8.06 -24.57 -1.21
N TRP A 99 8.22 -23.25 -1.16
CA TRP A 99 9.31 -22.61 -0.43
C TRP A 99 9.31 -23.00 1.05
N HIS A 100 8.15 -22.92 1.71
CA HIS A 100 7.98 -23.35 3.10
C HIS A 100 8.37 -24.82 3.32
N ARG A 101 7.93 -25.73 2.44
CA ARG A 101 8.31 -27.14 2.51
C ARG A 101 9.82 -27.36 2.34
N CYS A 102 10.47 -26.58 1.47
CA CYS A 102 11.93 -26.63 1.32
C CYS A 102 12.64 -26.16 2.59
N GLN A 103 12.12 -25.13 3.27
CA GLN A 103 12.65 -24.66 4.55
C GLN A 103 12.48 -25.71 5.66
N GLU A 104 11.30 -26.31 5.78
CA GLU A 104 11.04 -27.39 6.75
C GLU A 104 11.96 -28.61 6.53
N ALA A 105 12.23 -28.93 5.27
CA ALA A 105 13.14 -30.02 4.90
C ALA A 105 14.63 -29.63 5.00
N GLY A 106 14.95 -28.39 5.36
CA GLY A 106 16.33 -27.92 5.56
C GLY A 106 17.11 -27.63 4.27
N PHE A 107 16.45 -27.62 3.11
CA PHE A 107 17.08 -27.23 1.84
C PHE A 107 17.30 -25.73 1.74
N GLU A 108 16.46 -24.94 2.42
CA GLU A 108 16.53 -23.48 2.44
C GLU A 108 16.63 -22.98 3.89
N GLY A 109 17.42 -21.93 4.10
CA GLY A 109 17.63 -21.35 5.42
C GLY A 109 16.37 -20.66 5.97
N PRO A 110 16.24 -20.56 7.30
CA PRO A 110 15.11 -19.89 7.94
C PRO A 110 15.10 -18.40 7.61
N ASP A 111 13.89 -17.84 7.53
CA ASP A 111 13.70 -16.41 7.29
C ASP A 111 14.43 -15.55 8.34
N LEU A 112 14.81 -14.34 7.96
CA LEU A 112 15.49 -13.39 8.87
C LEU A 112 14.68 -13.10 10.14
N GLU A 113 13.35 -13.14 10.05
CA GLU A 113 12.48 -13.00 11.21
C GLU A 113 12.53 -14.22 12.13
N ILE A 114 12.53 -15.43 11.56
CA ILE A 114 12.68 -16.68 12.32
C ILE A 114 14.05 -16.74 13.00
N CYS A 115 15.11 -16.38 12.27
CA CYS A 115 16.46 -16.21 12.81
C CYS A 115 16.49 -15.23 13.98
N ARG A 116 15.79 -14.08 13.87
CA ARG A 116 15.71 -13.10 14.97
C ARG A 116 14.94 -13.64 16.18
N ARG A 117 13.83 -14.36 15.97
CA ARG A 117 13.05 -14.96 17.06
C ARG A 117 13.85 -16.04 17.79
N MET A 118 14.60 -16.87 17.06
CA MET A 118 15.49 -17.87 17.65
C MET A 118 16.58 -17.23 18.52
N LYS A 119 17.20 -16.13 18.05
CA LYS A 119 18.22 -15.39 18.82
C LYS A 119 17.71 -14.69 20.09
N VAL A 120 16.40 -14.45 20.20
CA VAL A 120 15.80 -13.81 21.40
C VAL A 120 15.34 -14.86 22.42
N ALA A 121 15.16 -16.10 21.98
CA ALA A 121 14.77 -17.23 22.84
C ALA A 121 15.99 -17.96 23.46
N GLU A 122 17.20 -17.58 23.05
CA GLU A 122 18.50 -18.11 23.51
C GLU A 122 19.13 -17.16 24.54
#